data_AF-A0A1Z8N2S5-F1
#
_entry.id   AF-A0A1Z8N2S5-F1
#
_cell.length_a   1.000
_cell.length_b   1.000
_cell.length_c   1.000
_cell.angle_alpha   90.00
_cell.angle_beta   90.00
_cell.angle_gamma   90.00
#
_symmetry.space_group_name_H-M   'P 1'
#
loop_
_entity.id
_entity.type
_entity.pdbx_description
1 polymer ?
#
loop_
_entity_poly.entity_id
_entity_poly.type
_entity_poly.pdbx_seq_one_letter_code
_entity_poly.pdbx_strand_id
1 'polypeptide(L)'
;MNFRSINAGCPEDEWRRLKQIEAIAATTAKGTAVKPEAMTIQSPQFSRLPRFIVKLLFAGVVLTTGFIFLVALNSGAPEMATAMMVLGLIVLWVVLGGTLMYHFREQVRKCMKHLPFDWRVQFVLFATILALIEEAIAVLMTNLAPLLGVKVGEAYITASTNFLDLVLFHSVVVFVPLFIAWAVLLSRYDFSPFTVFLLFGLTGVICEATINPAGALVGFAMWIFIYGLMVYLPAYCIPPGRAARTAKWNHHLLALPATFLLALPLLIPIKYVLEYVLQHPR
;
A
#
# COMPACT_ATOMS: atom_id res chain seq x y z
N MET A 1 48.25 33.30 -23.34
CA MET A 1 47.61 33.11 -22.01
C MET A 1 47.33 34.48 -21.44
N ASN A 2 46.05 34.86 -21.34
CA ASN A 2 45.60 36.18 -20.87
C ASN A 2 45.33 36.14 -19.36
N PHE A 3 46.09 36.91 -18.58
CA PHE A 3 45.81 37.18 -17.17
C PHE A 3 44.78 38.32 -17.06
N ARG A 4 43.58 38.03 -16.55
CA ARG A 4 42.61 39.05 -16.14
C ARG A 4 42.96 39.56 -14.75
N SER A 5 43.16 40.87 -14.64
CA SER A 5 43.33 41.61 -13.39
C SER A 5 42.04 41.58 -12.56
N ILE A 6 42.15 41.16 -11.30
CA ILE A 6 41.08 41.25 -10.30
C ILE A 6 41.07 42.69 -9.79
N ASN A 7 40.00 43.44 -10.11
CA ASN A 7 39.74 44.75 -9.54
C ASN A 7 39.35 44.58 -8.06
N ALA A 8 40.26 44.93 -7.15
CA ALA A 8 39.95 45.11 -5.75
C ALA A 8 39.16 46.42 -5.60
N GLY A 9 37.85 46.29 -5.34
CA GLY A 9 36.98 47.43 -5.06
C GLY A 9 37.41 48.17 -3.79
N CYS A 10 37.20 49.49 -3.77
CA CYS A 10 37.54 50.36 -2.65
C CYS A 10 36.68 50.02 -1.42
N PRO A 11 37.26 49.84 -0.22
CA PRO A 11 36.54 49.50 1.03
C PRO A 11 35.43 50.48 1.43
N GLU A 12 35.45 51.71 0.91
CA GLU A 12 34.46 52.75 1.21
C GLU A 12 33.06 52.45 0.64
N ASP A 13 32.97 51.72 -0.46
CA ASP A 13 31.69 51.40 -1.10
C ASP A 13 30.91 50.32 -0.34
N GLU A 14 31.62 49.42 0.35
CA GLU A 14 31.01 48.36 1.15
C GLU A 14 30.39 48.94 2.44
N TRP A 15 31.06 49.91 3.07
CA TRP A 15 30.54 50.63 4.23
C TRP A 15 29.28 51.45 3.92
N ARG A 16 29.19 52.05 2.71
CA ARG A 16 27.98 52.76 2.29
C ARG A 16 26.81 51.82 2.05
N ARG A 17 27.06 50.62 1.49
CA ARG A 17 26.02 49.58 1.32
C ARG A 17 25.49 49.07 2.65
N LEU A 18 26.36 48.83 3.62
CA LEU A 18 25.95 48.37 4.96
C LEU A 18 25.08 49.42 5.69
N LYS A 19 25.45 50.71 5.62
CA LYS A 19 24.61 51.79 6.17
C LYS A 19 23.27 51.95 5.45
N GLN A 20 23.22 51.68 4.15
CA GLN A 20 21.96 51.68 3.39
C GLN A 20 21.04 50.52 3.81
N ILE A 21 21.61 49.34 4.07
CA ILE A 21 20.86 48.17 4.56
C ILE A 21 20.32 48.43 5.98
N GLU A 22 21.12 49.03 6.86
CA GLU A 22 20.68 49.40 8.21
C GLU A 22 19.58 50.48 8.19
N ALA A 23 19.69 51.48 7.31
CA ALA A 23 18.66 52.51 7.14
C ALA A 23 17.34 51.94 6.60
N ILE A 24 17.39 50.98 5.67
CA ILE A 24 16.20 50.29 5.16
C ILE A 24 15.56 49.46 6.28
N ALA A 25 16.35 48.70 7.05
CA ALA A 25 15.85 47.90 8.17
C ALA A 25 15.21 48.76 9.29
N ALA A 26 15.80 49.92 9.60
CA ALA A 26 15.25 50.86 10.58
C ALA A 26 13.94 51.51 10.13
N THR A 27 13.73 51.66 8.82
CA THR A 27 12.49 52.22 8.26
C THR A 27 11.37 51.18 8.23
N THR A 28 11.69 49.89 8.04
CA THR A 28 10.70 48.80 8.10
C THR A 28 10.20 48.53 9.53
N ALA A 29 11.00 48.85 10.56
CA ALA A 29 10.63 48.63 11.97
C ALA A 29 9.61 49.64 12.54
N LYS A 30 9.34 50.76 11.86
CA LYS A 30 8.41 51.82 12.34
C LYS A 30 7.04 51.83 11.66
N GLY A 31 6.81 50.96 10.69
CA GLY A 31 5.53 50.86 9.97
C GLY A 31 4.68 49.70 10.46
N THR A 32 3.58 50.03 11.15
CA THR A 32 2.44 49.15 11.47
C THR A 32 2.74 47.96 12.39
N ALA A 33 2.40 48.12 13.67
CA ALA A 33 2.13 47.01 14.57
C ALA A 33 0.92 46.23 14.01
N VAL A 34 1.19 45.30 13.11
CA VAL A 34 0.24 44.23 12.76
C VAL A 34 0.09 43.41 14.03
N LYS A 35 -1.10 43.49 14.62
CA LYS A 35 -1.53 42.66 15.74
C LYS A 35 -1.16 41.22 15.37
N PRO A 36 -0.38 40.48 16.18
CA PRO A 36 -0.09 39.09 15.89
C PRO A 36 -1.42 38.35 16.00
N GLU A 37 -2.11 38.19 14.87
CA GLU A 37 -3.12 37.18 14.72
C GLU A 37 -2.40 35.88 15.05
N ALA A 38 -2.73 35.34 16.22
CA ALA A 38 -2.29 34.04 16.65
C ALA A 38 -2.64 33.08 15.51
N MET A 39 -1.64 32.80 14.67
CA MET A 39 -1.69 31.79 13.64
C MET A 39 -1.85 30.50 14.43
N THR A 40 -3.11 30.17 14.68
CA THR A 40 -3.50 29.00 15.43
C THR A 40 -3.10 27.89 14.49
N ILE A 41 -1.92 27.30 14.73
CA ILE A 41 -1.46 26.11 14.04
C ILE A 41 -2.50 25.06 14.44
N GLN A 42 -3.56 24.96 13.62
CA GLN A 42 -4.54 23.91 13.73
C GLN A 42 -3.74 22.64 13.51
N SER A 43 -3.40 21.98 14.62
CA SER A 43 -2.83 20.65 14.61
C SER A 43 -3.68 19.83 13.66
N PRO A 44 -3.11 19.18 12.63
CA PRO A 44 -3.88 18.48 11.62
C PRO A 44 -4.79 17.49 12.35
N GLN A 45 -6.10 17.76 12.35
CA GLN A 45 -7.08 16.83 12.89
C GLN A 45 -6.99 15.58 12.04
N PHE A 46 -6.21 14.59 12.51
CA PHE A 46 -6.25 13.24 11.96
C PHE A 46 -7.70 12.80 11.97
N SER A 47 -8.31 12.75 10.79
CA SER A 47 -9.73 12.49 10.62
C SER A 47 -10.09 11.23 11.40
N ARG A 48 -11.16 11.31 12.22
CA ARG A 48 -11.60 10.17 13.04
C ARG A 48 -12.05 8.99 12.17
N LEU A 49 -12.40 9.27 10.90
CA LEU A 49 -13.01 8.34 9.97
C LEU A 49 -12.10 7.16 9.54
N PRO A 50 -10.86 7.34 9.04
CA PRO A 50 -9.99 6.20 8.71
C PRO A 50 -9.77 5.23 9.87
N ARG A 51 -9.54 5.78 11.08
CA ARG A 51 -9.38 4.96 12.29
C ARG A 51 -10.64 4.20 12.64
N PHE A 52 -11.81 4.83 12.51
CA PHE A 52 -13.08 4.18 12.72
C PHE A 52 -13.33 3.05 11.71
N ILE A 53 -13.08 3.29 10.41
CA ILE A 53 -13.24 2.28 9.37
C ILE A 53 -12.29 1.08 9.61
N VAL A 54 -11.02 1.32 9.94
CA VAL A 54 -10.08 0.23 10.25
C VAL A 54 -10.56 -0.58 11.46
N LYS A 55 -11.04 0.07 12.52
CA LYS A 55 -11.63 -0.63 13.68
C LYS A 55 -12.86 -1.44 13.31
N LEU A 56 -13.74 -0.90 12.46
CA LEU A 56 -14.94 -1.59 12.00
C LEU A 56 -14.59 -2.82 11.15
N LEU A 57 -13.66 -2.67 10.20
CA LEU A 57 -13.16 -3.80 9.41
C LEU A 57 -12.51 -4.85 10.31
N PHE A 58 -11.68 -4.44 11.27
CA PHE A 58 -11.02 -5.39 12.16
C PHE A 58 -12.01 -6.12 13.08
N ALA A 59 -13.03 -5.43 13.59
CA ALA A 59 -14.14 -6.07 14.29
C ALA A 59 -14.84 -7.10 13.38
N GLY A 60 -15.04 -6.77 12.10
CA GLY A 60 -15.52 -7.70 11.08
C GLY A 60 -14.65 -8.95 10.96
N VAL A 61 -13.32 -8.80 10.87
CA VAL A 61 -12.37 -9.93 10.83
C VAL A 61 -12.51 -10.83 12.06
N VAL A 62 -12.58 -10.24 13.26
CA VAL A 62 -12.73 -11.01 14.51
C VAL A 62 -14.04 -11.81 14.51
N LEU A 63 -15.15 -11.17 14.12
CA LEU A 63 -16.46 -11.82 14.09
C LEU A 63 -16.52 -12.95 13.06
N THR A 64 -16.05 -12.72 11.83
CA THR A 64 -16.11 -13.71 10.75
C THR A 64 -15.15 -14.86 10.99
N THR A 65 -13.95 -14.59 11.50
CA THR A 65 -12.99 -15.63 11.89
C THR A 65 -13.54 -16.46 13.05
N GLY A 66 -14.10 -15.81 14.08
CA GLY A 66 -14.76 -16.51 15.18
C GLY A 66 -15.89 -17.44 14.71
N PHE A 67 -16.72 -16.96 13.78
CA PHE A 67 -17.76 -17.77 13.15
C PHE A 67 -17.18 -18.98 12.38
N ILE A 68 -16.14 -18.78 11.57
CA ILE A 68 -15.46 -19.85 10.84
C ILE A 68 -14.92 -20.91 11.81
N PHE A 69 -14.32 -20.50 12.94
CA PHE A 69 -13.86 -21.42 13.97
C PHE A 69 -15.00 -22.24 14.60
N LEU A 70 -16.14 -21.60 14.89
CA LEU A 70 -17.31 -22.30 15.44
C LEU A 70 -17.86 -23.35 14.47
N VAL A 71 -17.88 -23.04 13.17
CA VAL A 71 -18.26 -24.01 12.14
C VAL A 71 -17.23 -25.13 12.08
N ALA A 72 -15.94 -24.80 12.02
CA ALA A 72 -14.84 -25.77 11.89
C ALA A 72 -14.78 -26.77 13.06
N LEU A 73 -15.15 -26.36 14.28
CA LEU A 73 -15.26 -27.25 15.44
C LEU A 73 -16.20 -28.45 15.21
N ASN A 74 -17.13 -28.33 14.27
CA ASN A 74 -18.13 -29.37 13.96
C ASN A 74 -17.95 -30.00 12.57
N SER A 75 -16.95 -29.59 11.79
CA SER A 75 -16.80 -30.01 10.38
C SER A 75 -15.74 -31.08 10.16
N GLY A 76 -14.69 -31.14 10.98
CA GLY A 76 -13.62 -32.13 10.84
C GLY A 76 -12.22 -31.54 11.08
N ALA A 77 -11.21 -32.40 11.02
CA ALA A 77 -9.82 -31.99 11.17
C ALA A 77 -9.32 -31.08 10.03
N PRO A 78 -9.65 -31.32 8.73
CA PRO A 78 -9.22 -30.45 7.63
C PRO A 78 -9.77 -29.02 7.73
N GLU A 79 -11.04 -28.86 8.09
CA GLU A 79 -11.68 -27.54 8.24
C GLU A 79 -11.11 -26.81 9.45
N MET A 80 -10.84 -27.51 10.56
CA MET A 80 -10.15 -26.94 11.71
C MET A 80 -8.74 -26.48 11.36
N ALA A 81 -7.97 -27.31 10.66
CA ALA A 81 -6.64 -26.93 10.19
C ALA A 81 -6.69 -25.71 9.28
N THR A 82 -7.62 -25.67 8.32
CA THR A 82 -7.84 -24.50 7.46
C THR A 82 -8.17 -23.24 8.27
N ALA A 83 -9.06 -23.33 9.26
CA ALA A 83 -9.40 -22.20 10.13
C ALA A 83 -8.17 -21.70 10.92
N MET A 84 -7.33 -22.62 11.43
CA MET A 84 -6.08 -22.29 12.12
C MET A 84 -5.04 -21.65 11.19
N MET A 85 -4.93 -22.10 9.94
CA MET A 85 -4.07 -21.49 8.93
C MET A 85 -4.50 -20.06 8.62
N VAL A 86 -5.80 -19.83 8.43
CA VAL A 86 -6.38 -18.49 8.23
C VAL A 86 -6.10 -17.59 9.44
N LEU A 87 -6.25 -18.11 10.67
CA LEU A 87 -5.89 -17.36 11.88
C LEU A 87 -4.41 -16.99 11.90
N GLY A 88 -3.53 -17.91 11.52
CA GLY A 88 -2.10 -17.66 11.39
C GLY A 88 -1.79 -16.53 10.41
N LEU A 89 -2.43 -16.53 9.25
CA LEU A 89 -2.32 -15.46 8.26
C LEU A 89 -2.80 -14.11 8.83
N ILE A 90 -3.95 -14.09 9.51
CA ILE A 90 -4.46 -12.86 10.17
C ILE A 90 -3.47 -12.34 11.20
N VAL A 91 -2.92 -13.20 12.06
CA VAL A 91 -1.98 -12.78 13.11
C VAL A 91 -0.68 -12.26 12.51
N LEU A 92 -0.08 -12.99 11.57
CA LEU A 92 1.23 -12.67 11.02
C LEU A 92 1.18 -11.51 10.02
N TRP A 93 0.24 -11.52 9.08
CA TRP A 93 0.15 -10.50 8.03
C TRP A 93 -0.67 -9.28 8.49
N VAL A 94 -1.91 -9.51 8.93
CA VAL A 94 -2.83 -8.40 9.21
C VAL A 94 -2.45 -7.66 10.49
N VAL A 95 -2.28 -8.40 11.60
CA VAL A 95 -2.00 -7.80 12.91
C VAL A 95 -0.53 -7.38 13.00
N LEU A 96 0.41 -8.32 12.90
CA LEU A 96 1.83 -8.03 13.06
C LEU A 96 2.34 -7.18 11.88
N GLY A 97 2.15 -7.64 10.64
CA GLY A 97 2.55 -6.90 9.44
C GLY A 97 1.93 -5.50 9.37
N GLY A 98 0.61 -5.38 9.55
CA GLY A 98 -0.08 -4.09 9.57
C GLY A 98 0.40 -3.14 10.68
N THR A 99 0.67 -3.66 11.87
CA THR A 99 1.21 -2.87 12.99
C THR A 99 2.62 -2.38 12.71
N LEU A 100 3.48 -3.26 12.19
CA LEU A 100 4.84 -2.90 11.78
C LEU A 100 4.83 -1.84 10.69
N MET A 101 4.00 -2.01 9.65
CA MET A 101 3.83 -1.00 8.60
C MET A 101 3.38 0.34 9.18
N TYR A 102 2.43 0.35 10.11
CA TYR A 102 1.96 1.60 10.73
C TYR A 102 3.06 2.28 11.56
N HIS A 103 3.81 1.52 12.36
CA HIS A 103 4.82 2.05 13.27
C HIS A 103 6.07 2.54 12.52
N PHE A 104 6.50 1.81 11.49
CA PHE A 104 7.75 2.09 10.76
C PHE A 104 7.55 2.85 9.44
N ARG A 105 6.33 3.29 9.10
CA ARG A 105 6.05 3.95 7.81
C ARG A 105 6.91 5.17 7.50
N GLU A 106 7.29 5.95 8.51
CA GLU A 106 8.10 7.15 8.31
C GLU A 106 9.56 6.80 7.99
N GLN A 107 10.10 5.80 8.70
CA GLN A 107 11.44 5.28 8.48
C GLN A 107 11.54 4.66 7.08
N VAL A 108 10.54 3.85 6.71
CA VAL A 108 10.44 3.26 5.37
C VAL A 108 10.33 4.35 4.31
N ARG A 109 9.45 5.35 4.50
CA ARG A 109 9.31 6.47 3.56
C ARG A 109 10.61 7.25 3.41
N LYS A 110 11.34 7.50 4.49
CA LYS A 110 12.67 8.13 4.43
C LYS A 110 13.63 7.27 3.61
N CYS A 111 13.70 5.96 3.86
CA CYS A 111 14.54 5.04 3.09
C CYS A 111 14.20 5.08 1.59
N MET A 112 12.92 4.92 1.24
CA MET A 112 12.45 4.89 -0.15
C MET A 112 12.78 6.17 -0.92
N LYS A 113 12.76 7.33 -0.27
CA LYS A 113 13.11 8.63 -0.89
C LYS A 113 14.58 8.75 -1.31
N HIS A 114 15.48 7.93 -0.77
CA HIS A 114 16.90 7.95 -1.15
C HIS A 114 17.20 7.06 -2.36
N LEU A 115 16.24 6.24 -2.80
CA LEU A 115 16.43 5.39 -3.96
C LEU A 115 16.35 6.22 -5.26
N PRO A 116 17.21 5.95 -6.25
CA PRO A 116 17.31 6.73 -7.49
C PRO A 116 16.18 6.44 -8.51
N PHE A 117 15.29 5.49 -8.22
CA PHE A 117 14.24 5.05 -9.15
C PHE A 117 13.05 6.03 -9.19
N ASP A 118 12.34 6.06 -10.32
CA ASP A 118 11.04 6.74 -10.42
C ASP A 118 10.06 6.12 -9.42
N TRP A 119 9.28 6.96 -8.73
CA TRP A 119 8.37 6.54 -7.66
C TRP A 119 7.32 5.52 -8.14
N ARG A 120 6.96 5.50 -9.44
CA ARG A 120 6.05 4.50 -10.01
C ARG A 120 6.67 3.12 -9.97
N VAL A 121 7.94 3.02 -10.36
CA VAL A 121 8.71 1.77 -10.33
C VAL A 121 8.90 1.33 -8.88
N GLN A 122 9.23 2.27 -7.98
CA GLN A 122 9.32 2.00 -6.54
C GLN A 122 8.01 1.47 -5.98
N PHE A 123 6.87 2.06 -6.34
CA PHE A 123 5.55 1.60 -5.91
C PHE A 123 5.29 0.16 -6.33
N VAL A 124 5.50 -0.17 -7.61
CA VAL A 124 5.27 -1.53 -8.13
C VAL A 124 6.20 -2.53 -7.46
N LEU A 125 7.51 -2.27 -7.44
CA LEU A 125 8.48 -3.19 -6.83
C LEU A 125 8.20 -3.39 -5.34
N PHE A 126 7.88 -2.32 -4.61
CA PHE A 126 7.62 -2.43 -3.19
C PHE A 126 6.30 -3.18 -2.90
N ALA A 127 5.24 -2.92 -3.66
CA ALA A 127 4.00 -3.68 -3.57
C ALA A 127 4.21 -5.17 -3.89
N THR A 128 5.03 -5.47 -4.90
CA THR A 128 5.42 -6.85 -5.24
C THR A 128 6.19 -7.53 -4.12
N ILE A 129 7.14 -6.83 -3.47
CA ILE A 129 7.86 -7.39 -2.31
C ILE A 129 6.90 -7.71 -1.17
N LEU A 130 5.95 -6.81 -0.88
CA LEU A 130 4.95 -7.04 0.16
C LEU A 130 4.02 -8.20 -0.19
N ALA A 131 3.61 -8.34 -1.46
CA ALA A 131 2.85 -9.50 -1.92
C ALA A 131 3.65 -10.81 -1.77
N LEU A 132 4.94 -10.83 -2.15
CA LEU A 132 5.80 -12.00 -1.97
C LEU A 132 5.94 -12.42 -0.50
N ILE A 133 6.01 -11.45 0.42
CA ILE A 133 6.07 -11.72 1.86
C ILE A 133 4.76 -12.33 2.35
N GLU A 134 3.62 -11.78 1.94
CA GLU A 134 2.30 -12.30 2.30
C GLU A 134 2.12 -13.73 1.79
N GLU A 135 2.47 -13.99 0.53
CA GLU A 135 2.42 -15.34 -0.06
C GLU A 135 3.38 -16.32 0.64
N ALA A 136 4.55 -15.86 1.07
CA ALA A 136 5.45 -16.70 1.85
C ALA A 136 4.84 -17.08 3.20
N ILE A 137 4.09 -16.17 3.84
CA ILE A 137 3.33 -16.47 5.06
C ILE A 137 2.20 -17.46 4.76
N ALA A 138 1.44 -17.25 3.68
CA ALA A 138 0.33 -18.12 3.31
C ALA A 138 0.81 -19.55 3.00
N VAL A 139 1.89 -19.70 2.22
CA VAL A 139 2.53 -20.99 1.93
C VAL A 139 3.08 -21.64 3.18
N LEU A 140 3.70 -20.85 4.08
CA LEU A 140 4.16 -21.37 5.36
C LEU A 140 2.97 -21.95 6.13
N MET A 141 1.87 -21.21 6.28
CA MET A 141 0.67 -21.68 6.99
C MET A 141 0.09 -22.94 6.36
N THR A 142 -0.04 -23.00 5.03
CA THR A 142 -0.46 -24.21 4.32
C THR A 142 0.46 -25.40 4.61
N ASN A 143 1.78 -25.20 4.61
CA ASN A 143 2.75 -26.27 4.90
C ASN A 143 2.80 -26.68 6.38
N LEU A 144 2.24 -25.89 7.29
CA LEU A 144 2.09 -26.28 8.70
C LEU A 144 0.92 -27.25 8.95
N ALA A 145 0.21 -27.72 7.91
CA ALA A 145 -0.88 -28.71 8.02
C ALA A 145 -0.57 -29.88 8.99
N PRO A 146 0.61 -30.53 8.93
CA PRO A 146 0.97 -31.61 9.85
C PRO A 146 0.98 -31.21 11.33
N LEU A 147 1.37 -29.97 11.62
CA LEU A 147 1.33 -29.45 13.00
C LEU A 147 -0.10 -29.18 13.48
N LEU A 148 -1.04 -29.07 12.54
CA LEU A 148 -2.46 -28.83 12.78
C LEU A 148 -3.28 -30.14 12.74
N GLY A 149 -2.62 -31.30 12.65
CA GLY A 149 -3.24 -32.62 12.77
C GLY A 149 -3.74 -33.23 11.47
N VAL A 150 -3.37 -32.67 10.31
CA VAL A 150 -3.75 -33.18 8.98
C VAL A 150 -2.53 -33.33 8.07
N LYS A 151 -2.59 -34.18 7.05
CA LYS A 151 -1.47 -34.34 6.12
C LYS A 151 -1.32 -33.12 5.22
N VAL A 152 -0.10 -32.87 4.73
CA VAL A 152 0.10 -31.92 3.63
C VAL A 152 -0.76 -32.39 2.46
N GLY A 153 -1.63 -31.50 1.99
CA GLY A 153 -2.58 -31.80 0.93
C GLY A 153 -4.02 -32.03 1.35
N GLU A 154 -4.31 -32.08 2.66
CA GLU A 154 -5.68 -32.24 3.15
C GLU A 154 -6.36 -30.89 3.47
N ALA A 155 -5.59 -29.82 3.69
CA ALA A 155 -6.09 -28.48 3.97
C ALA A 155 -5.22 -27.43 3.27
N TYR A 156 -5.85 -26.41 2.68
CA TYR A 156 -5.19 -25.38 1.89
C TYR A 156 -5.81 -24.00 2.12
N ILE A 157 -4.95 -22.99 2.24
CA ILE A 157 -5.34 -21.58 2.08
C ILE A 157 -4.67 -20.94 0.85
N THR A 158 -3.83 -21.70 0.15
CA THR A 158 -3.11 -21.32 -1.07
C THR A 158 -3.38 -22.34 -2.17
N ALA A 159 -3.24 -21.95 -3.44
CA ALA A 159 -3.39 -22.87 -4.57
C ALA A 159 -2.28 -23.94 -4.64
N SER A 160 -1.12 -23.66 -4.02
CA SER A 160 0.03 -24.57 -4.01
C SER A 160 0.76 -24.52 -2.66
N THR A 161 1.40 -25.64 -2.30
CA THR A 161 2.36 -25.75 -1.18
C THR A 161 3.77 -25.31 -1.58
N ASN A 162 4.03 -25.14 -2.88
CA ASN A 162 5.31 -24.67 -3.39
C ASN A 162 5.25 -23.15 -3.59
N PHE A 163 6.18 -22.43 -2.95
CA PHE A 163 6.22 -20.97 -3.02
C PHE A 163 6.41 -20.43 -4.44
N LEU A 164 7.33 -21.01 -5.22
CA LEU A 164 7.60 -20.55 -6.58
C LEU A 164 6.41 -20.81 -7.50
N ASP A 165 5.76 -21.95 -7.33
CA ASP A 165 4.57 -22.34 -8.06
C ASP A 165 3.42 -21.33 -7.82
N LEU A 166 3.14 -21.04 -6.56
CA LEU A 166 2.12 -20.08 -6.15
C LEU A 166 2.36 -18.68 -6.75
N VAL A 167 3.57 -18.14 -6.60
CA VAL A 167 3.85 -16.76 -7.02
C VAL A 167 3.94 -16.60 -8.55
N LEU A 168 4.45 -17.62 -9.26
CA LEU A 168 4.63 -17.56 -10.71
C LEU A 168 3.37 -17.90 -11.50
N PHE A 169 2.47 -18.71 -10.94
CA PHE A 169 1.33 -19.23 -11.70
C PHE A 169 -0.05 -18.85 -11.15
N HIS A 170 -0.18 -18.56 -9.86
CA HIS A 170 -1.49 -18.37 -9.23
C HIS A 170 -1.74 -16.95 -8.70
N SER A 171 -0.72 -16.26 -8.17
CA SER A 171 -0.95 -15.01 -7.45
C SER A 171 -0.13 -13.81 -7.91
N VAL A 172 1.17 -13.73 -7.58
CA VAL A 172 1.98 -12.52 -7.79
C VAL A 172 2.07 -12.13 -9.27
N VAL A 173 2.11 -13.12 -10.16
CA VAL A 173 2.05 -12.90 -11.62
C VAL A 173 0.79 -12.12 -12.04
N VAL A 174 -0.34 -12.30 -11.33
CA VAL A 174 -1.61 -11.62 -11.55
C VAL A 174 -1.64 -10.27 -10.81
N PHE A 175 -0.97 -10.16 -9.66
CA PHE A 175 -0.91 -8.91 -8.89
C PHE A 175 -0.07 -7.81 -9.56
N VAL A 176 1.05 -8.16 -10.21
CA VAL A 176 1.94 -7.17 -10.84
C VAL A 176 1.21 -6.27 -11.86
N PRO A 177 0.40 -6.80 -12.80
CA PRO A 177 -0.46 -5.98 -13.66
C PRO A 177 -1.37 -5.00 -12.91
N LEU A 178 -1.96 -5.43 -11.79
CA LEU A 178 -2.82 -4.58 -10.96
C LEU A 178 -2.01 -3.49 -10.26
N PHE A 179 -0.79 -3.79 -9.78
CA PHE A 179 0.11 -2.77 -9.22
C PHE A 179 0.52 -1.73 -10.26
N ILE A 180 0.80 -2.15 -11.50
CA ILE A 180 1.11 -1.25 -12.62
C ILE A 180 -0.10 -0.35 -12.91
N ALA A 181 -1.31 -0.91 -12.99
CA ALA A 181 -2.54 -0.14 -13.16
C ALA A 181 -2.72 0.92 -12.07
N TRP A 182 -2.45 0.56 -10.80
CA TRP A 182 -2.47 1.51 -9.69
C TRP A 182 -1.38 2.58 -9.78
N ALA A 183 -0.16 2.24 -10.20
CA ALA A 183 0.88 3.23 -10.44
C ALA A 183 0.46 4.25 -11.52
N VAL A 184 -0.22 3.80 -12.57
CA VAL A 184 -0.81 4.67 -13.60
C VAL A 184 -1.89 5.56 -13.00
N LEU A 185 -2.85 5.01 -12.25
CA LEU A 185 -3.91 5.80 -11.60
C LEU A 185 -3.34 6.84 -10.64
N LEU A 186 -2.37 6.46 -9.82
CA LEU A 186 -1.68 7.35 -8.87
C LEU A 186 -0.85 8.43 -9.58
N SER A 187 -0.43 8.19 -10.83
CA SER A 187 0.27 9.22 -11.61
C SER A 187 -0.68 10.30 -12.12
N ARG A 188 -1.98 10.02 -12.19
CA ARG A 188 -3.01 10.94 -12.68
C ARG A 188 -3.80 11.57 -11.55
N TYR A 189 -4.00 10.86 -10.45
CA TYR A 189 -4.85 11.25 -9.34
C TYR A 189 -4.16 11.11 -7.99
N ASP A 190 -4.33 12.11 -7.14
CA ASP A 190 -3.75 12.14 -5.80
C ASP A 190 -4.64 11.43 -4.77
N PHE A 191 -4.70 10.11 -4.87
CA PHE A 191 -5.39 9.28 -3.88
C PHE A 191 -4.59 9.22 -2.58
N SER A 192 -5.28 9.34 -1.44
CA SER A 192 -4.63 9.15 -0.13
C SER A 192 -4.20 7.68 0.06
N PRO A 193 -3.12 7.38 0.82
CA PRO A 193 -2.70 6.01 1.07
C PRO A 193 -3.79 5.14 1.71
N PHE A 194 -4.64 5.73 2.56
CA PHE A 194 -5.78 5.04 3.14
C PHE A 194 -6.86 4.69 2.10
N THR A 195 -7.10 5.59 1.15
CA THR A 195 -7.99 5.32 0.01
C THR A 195 -7.45 4.19 -0.86
N VAL A 196 -6.14 4.19 -1.15
CA VAL A 196 -5.50 3.13 -1.94
C VAL A 196 -5.63 1.78 -1.22
N PHE A 197 -5.39 1.75 0.10
CA PHE A 197 -5.62 0.57 0.94
C PHE A 197 -7.04 0.02 0.77
N LEU A 198 -8.08 0.86 0.92
CA LEU A 198 -9.46 0.41 0.80
C LEU A 198 -9.81 -0.05 -0.62
N LEU A 199 -9.47 0.74 -1.63
CA LEU A 199 -9.87 0.46 -3.01
C LEU A 199 -9.13 -0.77 -3.56
N PHE A 200 -7.84 -0.94 -3.26
CA PHE A 200 -7.12 -2.15 -3.63
C PHE A 200 -7.60 -3.37 -2.84
N GLY A 201 -7.91 -3.19 -1.55
CA GLY A 201 -8.58 -4.21 -0.74
C GLY A 201 -9.88 -4.70 -1.39
N LEU A 202 -10.71 -3.78 -1.88
CA LEU A 202 -11.93 -4.10 -2.63
C LEU A 202 -11.63 -4.76 -3.99
N THR A 203 -10.59 -4.35 -4.71
CA THR A 203 -10.14 -5.04 -5.93
C THR A 203 -9.86 -6.52 -5.63
N GLY A 204 -9.15 -6.80 -4.54
CA GLY A 204 -8.87 -8.17 -4.13
C GLY A 204 -10.12 -8.96 -3.73
N VAL A 205 -11.06 -8.35 -2.99
CA VAL A 205 -12.39 -8.96 -2.73
C VAL A 205 -13.09 -9.35 -4.03
N ILE A 206 -13.06 -8.48 -5.04
CA ILE A 206 -13.69 -8.76 -6.34
C ILE A 206 -13.00 -9.95 -7.01
N CYS A 207 -11.67 -10.03 -6.97
CA CYS A 207 -10.94 -11.19 -7.48
C CYS A 207 -11.34 -12.47 -6.74
N GLU A 208 -11.37 -12.46 -5.41
CA GLU A 208 -11.79 -13.61 -4.60
C GLU A 208 -13.22 -14.03 -4.89
N ALA A 209 -14.12 -13.07 -5.11
CA ALA A 209 -15.50 -13.34 -5.44
C ALA A 209 -15.67 -14.04 -6.80
N THR A 210 -14.68 -13.98 -7.70
CA THR A 210 -14.69 -14.74 -8.96
C THR A 210 -14.33 -16.21 -8.78
N ILE A 211 -13.67 -16.56 -7.67
CA ILE A 211 -13.22 -17.92 -7.35
C ILE A 211 -14.19 -18.56 -6.35
N ASN A 212 -14.46 -17.88 -5.24
CA ASN A 212 -15.37 -18.32 -4.18
C ASN A 212 -16.26 -17.15 -3.72
N PRO A 213 -17.40 -16.90 -4.38
CA PRO A 213 -18.29 -15.78 -4.05
C PRO A 213 -18.74 -15.74 -2.59
N ALA A 214 -19.11 -16.90 -2.03
CA ALA A 214 -19.58 -16.99 -0.65
C ALA A 214 -18.45 -16.72 0.35
N GLY A 215 -17.28 -17.32 0.13
CA GLY A 215 -16.08 -17.09 0.94
C GLY A 215 -15.60 -15.63 0.88
N ALA A 216 -15.67 -15.00 -0.29
CA ALA A 216 -15.31 -13.59 -0.45
C ALA A 216 -16.24 -12.65 0.31
N LEU A 217 -17.55 -12.94 0.34
CA LEU A 217 -18.53 -12.18 1.11
C LEU A 217 -18.33 -12.34 2.62
N VAL A 218 -18.16 -13.58 3.09
CA VAL A 218 -17.93 -13.85 4.52
C VAL A 218 -16.57 -13.30 4.98
N GLY A 219 -15.53 -13.48 4.17
CA GLY A 219 -14.17 -13.01 4.44
C GLY A 219 -13.90 -11.56 4.03
N PHE A 220 -14.91 -10.79 3.61
CA PHE A 220 -14.76 -9.47 2.98
C PHE A 220 -13.78 -8.54 3.70
N ALA A 221 -13.95 -8.39 5.02
CA ALA A 221 -13.10 -7.50 5.81
C ALA A 221 -11.65 -8.00 5.89
N MET A 222 -11.44 -9.31 5.95
CA MET A 222 -10.12 -9.93 5.96
C MET A 222 -9.41 -9.69 4.62
N TRP A 223 -10.09 -9.93 3.51
CA TRP A 223 -9.56 -9.70 2.16
C TRP A 223 -9.16 -8.24 1.95
N ILE A 224 -9.95 -7.27 2.44
CA ILE A 224 -9.55 -5.86 2.41
C ILE A 224 -8.21 -5.63 3.10
N PHE A 225 -7.98 -6.25 4.27
CA PHE A 225 -6.68 -6.14 4.94
C PHE A 225 -5.57 -6.83 4.16
N ILE A 226 -5.79 -8.07 3.71
CA ILE A 226 -4.77 -8.87 3.00
C ILE A 226 -4.23 -8.07 1.81
N TYR A 227 -5.11 -7.70 0.87
CA TYR A 227 -4.70 -7.01 -0.35
C TYR A 227 -4.39 -5.53 -0.11
N GLY A 228 -5.16 -4.86 0.74
CA GLY A 228 -4.95 -3.44 1.01
C GLY A 228 -3.58 -3.16 1.64
N LEU A 229 -3.10 -4.04 2.53
CA LEU A 229 -1.79 -3.89 3.17
C LEU A 229 -0.63 -4.02 2.18
N MET A 230 -0.78 -4.80 1.11
CA MET A 230 0.24 -4.92 0.06
C MET A 230 0.56 -3.57 -0.59
N VAL A 231 -0.40 -2.64 -0.66
CA VAL A 231 -0.24 -1.35 -1.35
C VAL A 231 -0.27 -0.13 -0.42
N TYR A 232 -0.70 -0.29 0.82
CA TYR A 232 -0.81 0.82 1.78
C TYR A 232 0.52 1.55 1.98
N LEU A 233 1.56 0.80 2.35
CA LEU A 233 2.87 1.37 2.65
C LEU A 233 3.61 1.87 1.38
N PRO A 234 3.56 1.16 0.23
CA PRO A 234 4.02 1.71 -1.04
C PRO A 234 3.34 3.02 -1.41
N ALA A 235 2.01 3.12 -1.27
CA ALA A 235 1.26 4.35 -1.55
C ALA A 235 1.66 5.48 -0.58
N TYR A 236 1.95 5.15 0.68
CA TYR A 236 2.43 6.10 1.67
C TYR A 236 3.80 6.72 1.33
N CYS A 237 4.66 5.95 0.65
CA CYS A 237 6.02 6.37 0.30
C CYS A 237 6.09 7.35 -0.88
N ILE A 238 5.00 7.50 -1.62
CA ILE A 238 4.92 8.38 -2.79
C ILE A 238 5.25 9.84 -2.41
N PRO A 239 6.04 10.55 -3.25
CA PRO A 239 6.39 11.94 -3.01
C PRO A 239 5.15 12.86 -3.09
N PRO A 240 4.98 13.79 -2.12
CA PRO A 240 3.94 14.81 -2.20
C PRO A 240 4.29 15.85 -3.27
N GLY A 241 3.31 16.62 -3.74
CA GLY A 241 3.54 17.75 -4.67
C GLY A 241 3.81 17.35 -6.13
N ARG A 242 3.52 16.10 -6.50
CA ARG A 242 3.48 15.65 -7.90
C ARG A 242 2.37 16.36 -8.68
N ALA A 243 2.50 16.42 -10.01
CA ALA A 243 1.51 16.99 -10.93
C ALA A 243 0.23 16.11 -11.10
N ALA A 244 -0.25 15.48 -10.03
CA ALA A 244 -1.46 14.68 -10.01
C ALA A 244 -2.68 15.55 -9.70
N ARG A 245 -3.83 15.21 -10.27
CA ARG A 245 -5.10 15.91 -10.02
C ARG A 245 -5.69 15.47 -8.69
N THR A 246 -6.35 16.36 -7.96
CA THR A 246 -7.09 15.97 -6.76
C THR A 246 -8.15 14.92 -7.10
N ALA A 247 -8.16 13.81 -6.35
CA ALA A 247 -9.17 12.78 -6.49
C ALA A 247 -10.55 13.33 -6.08
N LYS A 248 -11.56 13.15 -6.94
CA LYS A 248 -12.96 13.49 -6.67
C LYS A 248 -13.71 12.20 -6.36
N TRP A 249 -14.87 12.28 -5.72
CA TRP A 249 -15.74 11.12 -5.43
C TRP A 249 -15.84 10.12 -6.59
N ASN A 250 -16.16 10.62 -7.79
CA ASN A 250 -16.31 9.78 -8.99
C ASN A 250 -15.03 9.04 -9.37
N HIS A 251 -13.84 9.60 -9.10
CA HIS A 251 -12.57 8.92 -9.36
C HIS A 251 -12.35 7.72 -8.43
N HIS A 252 -12.88 7.77 -7.19
CA HIS A 252 -12.81 6.63 -6.28
C HIS A 252 -13.66 5.47 -6.76
N LEU A 253 -14.88 5.77 -7.24
CA LEU A 253 -15.78 4.76 -7.80
C LEU A 253 -15.21 4.17 -9.09
N LEU A 254 -14.69 5.01 -9.98
CA LEU A 254 -14.13 4.58 -11.26
C LEU A 254 -12.77 3.87 -11.13
N ALA A 255 -12.06 4.03 -10.01
CA ALA A 255 -10.76 3.38 -9.80
C ALA A 255 -10.85 1.85 -9.87
N LEU A 256 -11.93 1.25 -9.37
CA LEU A 256 -12.13 -0.21 -9.40
C LEU A 256 -12.19 -0.76 -10.84
N PRO A 257 -13.16 -0.37 -11.70
CA PRO A 257 -13.20 -0.85 -13.08
C PRO A 257 -11.98 -0.38 -13.89
N ALA A 258 -11.46 0.83 -13.65
CA ALA A 258 -10.27 1.30 -14.33
C ALA A 258 -9.03 0.46 -14.02
N THR A 259 -8.88 -0.04 -12.80
CA THR A 259 -7.76 -0.93 -12.42
C THR A 259 -7.77 -2.19 -13.28
N PHE A 260 -8.92 -2.85 -13.39
CA PHE A 260 -9.04 -4.05 -14.22
C PHE A 260 -8.79 -3.74 -15.71
N LEU A 261 -9.43 -2.70 -16.25
CA LEU A 261 -9.25 -2.31 -17.66
C LEU A 261 -7.79 -1.98 -18.01
N LEU A 262 -7.07 -1.29 -17.12
CA LEU A 262 -5.66 -0.98 -17.31
C LEU A 262 -4.76 -2.21 -17.18
N ALA A 263 -5.16 -3.22 -16.39
CA ALA A 263 -4.39 -4.45 -16.21
C ALA A 263 -4.63 -5.49 -17.33
N LEU A 264 -5.78 -5.44 -18.03
CA LEU A 264 -6.15 -6.38 -19.10
C LEU A 264 -5.05 -6.62 -20.17
N PRO A 265 -4.35 -5.59 -20.69
CA PRO A 265 -3.32 -5.79 -21.70
C PRO A 265 -2.17 -6.70 -21.25
N LEU A 266 -1.92 -6.81 -19.94
CA LEU A 266 -0.92 -7.70 -19.36
C LEU A 266 -1.54 -9.03 -18.90
N LEU A 267 -2.73 -8.97 -18.29
CA LEU A 267 -3.43 -10.16 -17.78
C LEU A 267 -3.82 -11.14 -18.89
N ILE A 268 -4.26 -10.66 -20.06
CA ILE A 268 -4.67 -11.52 -21.18
C ILE A 268 -3.49 -12.37 -21.70
N PRO A 269 -2.33 -11.78 -22.06
CA PRO A 269 -1.16 -12.56 -22.45
C PRO A 269 -0.66 -13.50 -21.36
N ILE A 270 -0.62 -13.04 -20.10
CA ILE A 270 -0.22 -13.90 -18.97
C ILE A 270 -1.12 -15.12 -18.91
N LYS A 271 -2.44 -14.94 -18.85
CA LYS A 271 -3.41 -16.03 -18.83
C LYS A 271 -3.24 -16.96 -20.02
N TYR A 272 -3.05 -16.41 -21.22
CA TYR A 272 -2.83 -17.21 -22.42
C TYR A 272 -1.58 -18.09 -22.32
N VAL A 273 -0.46 -17.54 -21.84
CA VAL A 273 0.78 -18.29 -21.65
C VAL A 273 0.61 -19.38 -20.60
N LEU A 274 0.00 -19.06 -19.45
CA LEU A 274 -0.16 -20.04 -18.37
C LEU A 274 -1.05 -21.21 -18.80
N GLU A 275 -2.19 -20.92 -19.45
CA GLU A 275 -3.19 -21.95 -19.79
C GLU A 275 -2.85 -22.73 -21.05
N TYR A 276 -2.37 -22.06 -22.10
CA TYR A 276 -2.23 -22.68 -23.42
C TYR A 276 -0.79 -23.05 -23.78
N VAL A 277 0.21 -22.30 -23.28
CA VAL A 277 1.62 -22.56 -23.58
C VAL A 277 2.23 -23.48 -22.53
N LEU A 278 2.05 -23.14 -21.26
CA LEU A 278 2.62 -23.90 -20.14
C LEU A 278 1.70 -25.03 -19.66
N GLN A 279 0.41 -24.99 -20.01
CA GLN A 279 -0.61 -25.96 -19.59
C GLN A 279 -0.60 -26.20 -18.07
N HIS A 280 -0.33 -25.15 -17.31
CA HIS A 280 -0.23 -25.25 -15.87
C HIS A 280 -1.63 -25.46 -15.26
N PRO A 281 -1.82 -26.47 -14.39
CA PRO A 281 -3.10 -26.68 -13.74
C PRO A 281 -3.53 -25.44 -12.95
N ARG A 282 -4.83 -25.14 -12.98
CA ARG A 282 -5.42 -24.05 -12.20
C ARG A 282 -5.58 -24.43 -10.74
#